data_AF-A0A0X3NNU7-F1
#
_entry.id   AF-A0A0X3NNU7-F1
#
_cell.length_a   1.000
_cell.length_b   1.000
_cell.length_c   1.000
_cell.angle_alpha   90.00
_cell.angle_beta   90.00
_cell.angle_gamma   90.00
#
_symmetry.space_group_name_H-M   'P 1'
#
loop_
_entity.id
_entity.type
_entity.pdbx_description
1 polymer ?
#
loop_
_entity_poly.entity_id
_entity_poly.type
_entity_poly.pdbx_seq_one_letter_code
_entity_poly.pdbx_strand_id
1 'polypeptide(L)'
;MSQTLANLKRRASRKVVELYQLECPADTSPNDTKSFESKYKIRDILRDLLDMLKQFENDITSSEYTLLWSFFSFKLATTFIETEERQEGRHTLREILSTLQSRPTMTGFFQAIETLAACTETTKSVLDGCIASISRSDDLQAFSGLLQSCFNSLAVVSAPSSHQPEAEGEDRPDTDVESTALHWLRRAESVFQIYSRVFGGAIKGHAPECWESLGFFDSLDFSSPTGKDTTELIKELMFETSYTTTLFMLAQAYSNDDDRTEAAKYCQQTLQRQLQFAGHTEALLTRLGVENHKAASTDGDTVPVPPSDWLVSSVVRIDPIEWASNASTLGEYYLACGHYEATLECLLSAWT
;
A
#
# COMPACT_ATOMS: atom_id res chain seq x y z
N MET A 1 -3.53 -3.51 -26.94
CA MET A 1 -2.19 -3.10 -26.48
C MET A 1 -1.31 -2.85 -27.70
N SER A 2 -0.70 -1.67 -27.82
CA SER A 2 0.31 -1.43 -28.86
C SER A 2 1.53 -2.33 -28.59
N GLN A 3 2.09 -2.97 -29.62
CA GLN A 3 3.30 -3.82 -29.50
C GLN A 3 4.45 -3.09 -28.77
N THR A 4 4.46 -1.76 -28.89
CA THR A 4 5.47 -0.89 -28.31
C THR A 4 5.32 -0.69 -26.79
N LEU A 5 4.09 -0.58 -26.27
CA LEU A 5 3.83 -0.49 -24.82
C LEU A 5 4.10 -1.82 -24.13
N ALA A 6 3.81 -2.95 -24.79
CA ALA A 6 4.18 -4.28 -24.33
C ALA A 6 5.70 -4.43 -24.15
N ASN A 7 6.49 -3.88 -25.08
CA ASN A 7 7.95 -3.89 -24.98
C ASN A 7 8.46 -3.03 -23.82
N LEU A 8 7.82 -1.88 -23.54
CA LEU A 8 8.17 -1.05 -22.40
C LEU A 8 7.83 -1.75 -21.08
N LYS A 9 6.65 -2.37 -20.98
CA LYS A 9 6.25 -3.17 -19.81
C LYS A 9 7.22 -4.31 -19.54
N ARG A 10 7.67 -5.00 -20.60
CA ARG A 10 8.73 -6.02 -20.51
C ARG A 10 10.06 -5.45 -20.00
N ARG A 11 10.45 -4.27 -20.48
CA ARG A 11 11.67 -3.60 -20.01
C ARG A 11 11.54 -3.16 -18.55
N ALA A 12 10.39 -2.62 -18.18
CA ALA A 12 10.06 -2.23 -16.81
C ALA A 12 10.13 -3.45 -15.88
N SER A 13 9.51 -4.57 -16.24
CA SER A 13 9.58 -5.83 -15.48
C SER A 13 11.02 -6.24 -15.15
N ARG A 14 11.92 -6.19 -16.14
CA ARG A 14 13.34 -6.50 -15.91
C ARG A 14 14.03 -5.49 -14.99
N LYS A 15 13.69 -4.20 -15.08
CA LYS A 15 14.23 -3.15 -14.20
C LYS A 15 13.68 -3.22 -12.79
N VAL A 16 12.43 -3.66 -12.61
CA VAL A 16 11.82 -3.89 -11.29
C VAL A 16 12.63 -4.93 -10.50
N VAL A 17 13.13 -5.98 -11.15
CA VAL A 17 14.02 -6.96 -10.50
C VAL A 17 15.32 -6.32 -10.01
N GLU A 18 15.94 -5.45 -10.82
CA GLU A 18 17.15 -4.70 -10.43
C GLU A 18 16.87 -3.73 -9.27
N LEU A 19 15.72 -3.05 -9.28
CA LEU A 19 15.28 -2.17 -8.19
C LEU A 19 15.16 -2.93 -6.87
N TYR A 20 14.55 -4.12 -6.86
CA TYR A 20 14.42 -4.94 -5.65
C TYR A 20 15.76 -5.38 -5.08
N GLN A 21 16.74 -5.70 -5.94
CA GLN A 21 18.09 -6.06 -5.48
C GLN A 21 18.79 -4.88 -4.78
N LEU A 22 18.48 -3.65 -5.19
CA LEU A 22 18.99 -2.45 -4.53
C LEU A 22 18.27 -2.16 -3.22
N GLU A 23 16.99 -2.50 -3.10
CA GLU A 23 16.19 -2.34 -1.87
C GLU A 23 16.59 -3.35 -0.77
N CYS A 24 16.99 -4.57 -1.15
CA CYS A 24 17.43 -5.63 -0.23
C CYS A 24 18.88 -6.04 -0.47
N PRO A 25 19.88 -5.24 -0.05
CA PRO A 25 21.29 -5.60 -0.21
C PRO A 25 21.62 -6.88 0.57
N ALA A 26 22.35 -7.81 -0.07
CA ALA A 26 22.74 -9.09 0.53
C ALA A 26 23.66 -8.96 1.77
N ASP A 27 24.27 -7.78 1.98
CA ASP A 27 25.12 -7.48 3.13
C ASP A 27 24.27 -7.10 4.35
N THR A 28 24.27 -7.97 5.36
CA THR A 28 23.56 -7.81 6.66
C THR A 28 24.18 -6.78 7.61
N SER A 29 25.24 -6.06 7.20
CA SER A 29 25.81 -5.00 8.03
C SER A 29 25.04 -3.68 7.83
N PRO A 30 24.44 -3.08 8.87
CA PRO A 30 23.80 -1.77 8.75
C PRO A 30 24.88 -0.72 8.48
N ASN A 31 25.07 -0.40 7.21
CA ASN A 31 25.89 0.70 6.76
C ASN A 31 24.97 1.71 6.08
N ASP A 32 24.55 2.73 6.83
CA ASP A 32 23.60 3.74 6.40
C ASP A 32 24.04 4.40 5.08
N THR A 33 25.36 4.59 4.87
CA THR A 33 25.89 5.17 3.63
C THR A 33 25.61 4.30 2.40
N LYS A 34 25.73 2.97 2.52
CA LYS A 34 25.39 2.04 1.43
C LYS A 34 23.88 2.04 1.15
N SER A 35 23.05 2.22 2.19
CA SER A 35 21.59 2.31 2.05
C SER A 35 21.18 3.52 1.20
N PHE A 36 21.73 4.71 1.50
CA PHE A 36 21.45 5.91 0.71
C PHE A 36 21.97 5.80 -0.73
N GLU A 37 23.16 5.23 -0.96
CA GLU A 37 23.69 5.04 -2.32
C GLU A 37 22.76 4.17 -3.19
N SER A 38 22.23 3.08 -2.62
CA SER A 38 21.23 2.25 -3.30
C SER A 38 19.95 3.03 -3.62
N LYS A 39 19.47 3.86 -2.70
CA LYS A 39 18.28 4.70 -2.93
C LYS A 39 18.50 5.71 -4.06
N TYR A 40 19.67 6.32 -4.20
CA TYR A 40 19.97 7.19 -5.34
C TYR A 40 20.00 6.41 -6.67
N LYS A 41 20.58 5.21 -6.71
CA LYS A 41 20.57 4.35 -7.91
C LYS A 41 19.15 3.95 -8.32
N ILE A 42 18.29 3.65 -7.34
CA ILE A 42 16.86 3.38 -7.56
C ILE A 42 16.21 4.57 -8.29
N ARG A 43 16.48 5.80 -7.86
CA ARG A 43 15.93 7.01 -8.52
C ARG A 43 16.39 7.17 -9.95
N ASP A 44 17.66 6.91 -10.23
CA ASP A 44 18.20 7.03 -11.59
C ASP A 44 17.50 6.04 -12.52
N ILE A 45 17.32 4.78 -12.08
CA ILE A 45 16.58 3.76 -12.83
C ILE A 45 15.11 4.19 -13.06
N LEU A 46 14.45 4.72 -12.03
CA LEU A 46 13.05 5.18 -12.14
C LEU A 46 12.90 6.38 -13.05
N ARG A 47 13.84 7.33 -13.02
CA ARG A 47 13.87 8.49 -13.95
C ARG A 47 14.10 8.05 -15.38
N ASP A 48 15.01 7.11 -15.62
CA ASP A 48 15.21 6.52 -16.94
C ASP A 48 13.93 5.85 -17.46
N LEU A 49 13.21 5.10 -16.60
CA LEU A 49 11.93 4.50 -16.94
C LEU A 49 10.85 5.54 -17.30
N LEU A 50 10.77 6.62 -16.53
CA LEU A 50 9.86 7.74 -16.80
C LEU A 50 10.21 8.46 -18.11
N ASP A 51 11.50 8.72 -18.36
CA ASP A 51 11.95 9.39 -19.58
C ASP A 51 11.75 8.53 -20.83
N MET A 52 11.87 7.21 -20.71
CA MET A 52 11.44 6.30 -21.77
C MET A 52 9.94 6.33 -21.98
N LEU A 53 9.15 6.36 -20.90
CA LEU A 53 7.70 6.41 -21.00
C LEU A 53 7.22 7.69 -21.70
N LYS A 54 7.85 8.85 -21.44
CA LYS A 54 7.56 10.13 -22.11
C LYS A 54 7.67 10.07 -23.64
N GLN A 55 8.49 9.17 -24.20
CA GLN A 55 8.59 8.98 -25.65
C GLN A 55 7.28 8.46 -26.28
N PHE A 56 6.31 8.07 -25.45
CA PHE A 56 5.00 7.53 -25.82
C PHE A 56 3.83 8.44 -25.39
N GLU A 57 4.07 9.76 -25.26
CA GLU A 57 3.09 10.76 -24.79
C GLU A 57 1.75 10.76 -25.58
N ASN A 58 1.75 10.26 -26.82
CA ASN A 58 0.52 10.10 -27.62
C ASN A 58 -0.48 9.10 -27.01
N ASP A 59 -0.02 8.19 -26.14
CA ASP A 59 -0.84 7.20 -25.44
C ASP A 59 -1.24 7.65 -24.02
N ILE A 60 -1.10 8.93 -23.65
CA ILE A 60 -1.34 9.42 -22.27
C ILE A 60 -2.75 9.12 -21.74
N THR A 61 -3.74 8.98 -22.63
CA THR A 61 -5.11 8.62 -22.28
C THR A 61 -5.28 7.13 -21.93
N SER A 62 -4.33 6.29 -22.34
CA SER A 62 -4.29 4.86 -22.04
C SER A 62 -4.16 4.63 -20.53
N SER A 63 -5.04 3.79 -19.99
CA SER A 63 -4.98 3.33 -18.60
C SER A 63 -3.64 2.67 -18.29
N GLU A 64 -3.09 1.91 -19.24
CA GLU A 64 -1.81 1.20 -19.05
C GLU A 64 -0.61 2.15 -19.04
N TYR A 65 -0.61 3.20 -19.89
CA TYR A 65 0.42 4.26 -19.81
C TYR A 65 0.36 4.95 -18.45
N THR A 66 -0.84 5.38 -18.06
CA THR A 66 -1.07 6.08 -16.79
C THR A 66 -0.67 5.21 -15.60
N LEU A 67 -0.94 3.90 -15.67
CA LEU A 67 -0.58 2.94 -14.63
C LEU A 67 0.93 2.81 -14.48
N LEU A 68 1.67 2.60 -15.57
CA LEU A 68 3.13 2.50 -15.54
C LEU A 68 3.76 3.81 -15.05
N TRP A 69 3.30 4.96 -15.57
CA TRP A 69 3.76 6.27 -15.11
C TRP A 69 3.55 6.42 -13.61
N SER A 70 2.34 6.16 -13.14
CA SER A 70 2.00 6.35 -11.73
C SER A 70 2.76 5.39 -10.82
N PHE A 71 3.02 4.17 -11.26
CA PHE A 71 3.82 3.19 -10.55
C PHE A 71 5.28 3.64 -10.39
N PHE A 72 5.92 4.11 -11.46
CA PHE A 72 7.29 4.64 -11.37
C PHE A 72 7.35 5.91 -10.52
N SER A 73 6.41 6.83 -10.72
CA SER A 73 6.29 8.06 -9.93
C SER A 73 6.04 7.77 -8.45
N PHE A 74 5.21 6.77 -8.13
CA PHE A 74 4.93 6.38 -6.74
C PHE A 74 6.18 5.84 -6.06
N LYS A 75 6.90 4.90 -6.70
CA LYS A 75 8.17 4.39 -6.15
C LYS A 75 9.24 5.47 -6.04
N LEU A 76 9.27 6.42 -6.97
CA LEU A 76 10.16 7.57 -6.87
C LEU A 76 9.79 8.44 -5.67
N ALA A 77 8.49 8.69 -5.45
CA ALA A 77 8.00 9.45 -4.32
C ALA A 77 8.33 8.78 -2.98
N THR A 78 8.12 7.47 -2.83
CA THR A 78 8.50 6.76 -1.60
C THR A 78 10.00 6.83 -1.36
N THR A 79 10.82 6.74 -2.43
CA THR A 79 12.28 6.90 -2.32
C THR A 79 12.67 8.32 -1.91
N PHE A 80 11.92 9.37 -2.29
CA PHE A 80 12.11 10.72 -1.76
C PHE A 80 11.80 10.81 -0.27
N ILE A 81 10.70 10.19 0.15
CA ILE A 81 10.28 10.16 1.55
C ILE A 81 11.33 9.46 2.43
N GLU A 82 11.83 8.32 1.99
CA GLU A 82 12.84 7.51 2.71
C GLU A 82 14.18 8.21 2.88
N THR A 83 14.53 9.16 2.00
CA THR A 83 15.76 9.96 2.16
C THR A 83 15.48 11.35 2.72
N GLU A 84 14.36 11.54 3.41
CA GLU A 84 13.99 12.77 4.08
C GLU A 84 13.65 13.96 3.15
N GLU A 85 13.56 13.75 1.83
CA GLU A 85 13.09 14.71 0.82
C GLU A 85 11.54 14.69 0.74
N ARG A 86 10.90 14.92 1.90
CA ARG A 86 9.44 14.73 2.06
C ARG A 86 8.60 15.64 1.18
N GLN A 87 9.07 16.84 0.86
CA GLN A 87 8.31 17.80 0.07
C GLN A 87 8.24 17.38 -1.41
N GLU A 88 9.34 16.88 -1.96
CA GLU A 88 9.44 16.31 -3.29
C GLU A 88 8.55 15.07 -3.39
N GLY A 89 8.64 14.15 -2.42
CA GLY A 89 7.77 12.98 -2.35
C GLY A 89 6.28 13.36 -2.30
N ARG A 90 5.92 14.33 -1.45
CA ARG A 90 4.54 14.86 -1.35
C ARG A 90 4.07 15.47 -2.68
N HIS A 91 4.91 16.24 -3.36
CA HIS A 91 4.57 16.86 -4.63
C HIS A 91 4.27 15.80 -5.70
N THR A 92 5.14 14.80 -5.85
CA THR A 92 4.94 13.69 -6.80
C THR A 92 3.67 12.89 -6.49
N LEU A 93 3.38 12.61 -5.20
CA LEU A 93 2.13 11.93 -4.82
C LEU A 93 0.89 12.74 -5.21
N ARG A 94 0.90 14.07 -5.01
CA ARG A 94 -0.21 14.94 -5.44
C ARG A 94 -0.36 15.01 -6.96
N GLU A 95 0.74 14.97 -7.70
CA GLU A 95 0.70 14.89 -9.17
C GLU A 95 -0.03 13.62 -9.61
N ILE A 96 0.30 12.46 -9.04
CA ILE A 96 -0.39 11.19 -9.30
C ILE A 96 -1.89 11.33 -9.00
N LEU A 97 -2.26 11.85 -7.83
CA LEU A 97 -3.66 12.04 -7.46
C LEU A 97 -4.41 12.92 -8.46
N SER A 98 -3.82 14.06 -8.85
CA SER A 98 -4.42 15.00 -9.80
C SER A 98 -4.64 14.35 -11.17
N THR A 99 -3.66 13.58 -11.66
CA THR A 99 -3.78 12.81 -12.91
C THR A 99 -4.93 11.81 -12.82
N LEU A 100 -5.03 11.04 -11.74
CA LEU A 100 -6.09 10.03 -11.58
C LEU A 100 -7.48 10.67 -11.40
N GLN A 101 -7.58 11.78 -10.68
CA GLN A 101 -8.82 12.55 -10.50
C GLN A 101 -9.36 13.11 -11.82
N SER A 102 -8.47 13.48 -12.74
CA SER A 102 -8.86 14.00 -14.06
C SER A 102 -9.50 12.95 -14.98
N ARG A 103 -9.43 11.66 -14.63
CA ARG A 103 -10.00 10.57 -15.43
C ARG A 103 -11.52 10.48 -15.21
N PRO A 104 -12.35 10.60 -16.27
CA PRO A 104 -13.81 10.63 -16.13
C PRO A 104 -14.42 9.38 -15.46
N THR A 105 -13.82 8.23 -15.70
CA THR A 105 -14.17 6.91 -15.13
C THR A 105 -13.92 6.82 -13.63
N MET A 106 -13.06 7.70 -13.07
CA MET A 106 -12.69 7.74 -11.66
C MET A 106 -13.46 8.80 -10.87
N THR A 107 -14.13 9.74 -11.52
CA THR A 107 -14.82 10.87 -10.87
C THR A 107 -15.81 10.42 -9.80
N GLY A 108 -16.68 9.44 -10.11
CA GLY A 108 -17.65 8.92 -9.14
C GLY A 108 -16.99 8.21 -7.95
N PHE A 109 -15.84 7.56 -8.18
CA PHE A 109 -15.08 6.89 -7.11
C PHE A 109 -14.43 7.91 -6.18
N PHE A 110 -13.80 8.97 -6.71
CA PHE A 110 -13.25 10.06 -5.90
C PHE A 110 -14.34 10.79 -5.09
N GLN A 111 -15.49 11.07 -5.69
CA GLN A 111 -16.62 11.68 -4.97
C GLN A 111 -17.12 10.80 -3.82
N ALA A 112 -17.18 9.48 -4.04
CA ALA A 112 -17.56 8.54 -2.99
C ALA A 112 -16.49 8.47 -1.87
N ILE A 113 -15.20 8.54 -2.21
CA ILE A 113 -14.10 8.59 -1.23
C ILE A 113 -14.22 9.85 -0.37
N GLU A 114 -14.42 11.01 -0.98
CA GLU A 114 -14.58 12.28 -0.25
C GLU A 114 -15.78 12.24 0.69
N THR A 115 -16.90 11.69 0.20
CA THR A 115 -18.13 11.54 1.00
C THR A 115 -17.90 10.62 2.20
N LEU A 116 -17.28 9.45 1.97
CA LEU A 116 -17.07 8.45 3.03
C LEU A 116 -16.02 8.91 4.05
N ALA A 117 -14.91 9.51 3.61
CA ALA A 117 -13.84 9.98 4.49
C ALA A 117 -14.28 11.15 5.40
N ALA A 118 -15.27 11.94 4.95
CA ALA A 118 -15.84 13.04 5.73
C ALA A 118 -16.87 12.57 6.78
N CYS A 119 -17.41 11.35 6.68
CA CYS A 119 -18.41 10.85 7.61
C CYS A 119 -17.78 10.37 8.92
N THR A 120 -18.14 10.98 10.05
CA THR A 120 -17.79 10.50 11.40
C THR A 120 -18.87 9.60 12.01
N GLU A 121 -20.13 9.71 11.57
CA GLU A 121 -21.23 8.80 11.94
C GLU A 121 -22.18 8.65 10.74
N THR A 122 -22.11 7.53 10.02
CA THR A 122 -22.79 7.35 8.72
C THR A 122 -24.31 7.26 8.81
N THR A 123 -25.01 8.10 8.05
CA THR A 123 -26.25 7.69 7.36
C THR A 123 -25.89 6.72 6.24
N LYS A 124 -25.85 5.42 6.59
CA LYS A 124 -25.58 4.26 5.72
C LYS A 124 -26.27 4.34 4.33
N SER A 125 -27.44 4.96 4.24
CA SER A 125 -28.21 5.11 2.98
C SER A 125 -27.56 6.03 1.94
N VAL A 126 -26.83 7.08 2.35
CA VAL A 126 -26.17 8.00 1.40
C VAL A 126 -25.00 7.29 0.74
N LEU A 127 -24.23 6.53 1.54
CA LEU A 127 -23.12 5.72 1.06
C LEU A 127 -23.59 4.64 0.08
N ASP A 128 -24.65 3.92 0.40
CA ASP A 128 -25.19 2.87 -0.49
C ASP A 128 -25.64 3.44 -1.84
N GLY A 129 -26.19 4.66 -1.85
CA GLY A 129 -26.53 5.39 -3.08
C GLY A 129 -25.32 5.82 -3.91
N CYS A 130 -24.28 6.36 -3.26
CA CYS A 130 -23.04 6.75 -3.94
C CYS A 130 -22.29 5.54 -4.52
N ILE A 131 -22.30 4.40 -3.83
CA ILE A 131 -21.61 3.19 -4.31
C ILE A 131 -22.38 2.54 -5.45
N ALA A 132 -23.72 2.54 -5.41
CA ALA A 132 -24.55 1.95 -6.46
C ALA A 132 -24.40 2.63 -7.83
N SER A 133 -23.95 3.89 -7.88
CA SER A 133 -23.70 4.60 -9.13
C SER A 133 -22.31 4.34 -9.73
N ILE A 134 -21.39 3.73 -8.98
CA ILE A 134 -20.03 3.44 -9.43
C ILE A 134 -20.06 2.23 -10.36
N SER A 135 -19.71 2.46 -11.62
CA SER A 135 -19.56 1.39 -12.59
C SER A 135 -18.21 0.70 -12.43
N ARG A 136 -18.19 -0.63 -12.55
CA ARG A 136 -16.93 -1.39 -12.68
C ARG A 136 -16.23 -0.95 -13.96
N SER A 137 -15.03 -0.41 -13.85
CA SER A 137 -14.23 0.06 -14.97
C SER A 137 -12.81 -0.50 -14.88
N ASP A 138 -12.14 -0.57 -16.03
CA ASP A 138 -10.73 -0.98 -16.09
C ASP A 138 -9.83 -0.03 -15.27
N ASP A 139 -10.19 1.25 -15.21
CA ASP A 139 -9.48 2.25 -14.40
C ASP A 139 -9.63 2.00 -12.90
N LEU A 140 -10.80 1.54 -12.45
CA LEU A 140 -11.00 1.19 -11.05
C LEU A 140 -10.10 0.01 -10.66
N GLN A 141 -10.07 -1.05 -11.50
CA GLN A 141 -9.16 -2.18 -11.29
C GLN A 141 -7.69 -1.77 -11.44
N ALA A 142 -7.34 -0.86 -12.34
CA ALA A 142 -5.95 -0.43 -12.52
C ALA A 142 -5.45 0.41 -11.34
N PHE A 143 -6.26 1.31 -10.79
CA PHE A 143 -5.75 2.39 -9.95
C PHE A 143 -6.11 2.31 -8.46
N SER A 144 -7.10 1.50 -8.05
CA SER A 144 -7.53 1.51 -6.64
C SER A 144 -6.43 1.09 -5.65
N GLY A 145 -5.62 0.08 -5.97
CA GLY A 145 -4.51 -0.33 -5.09
C GLY A 145 -3.40 0.72 -4.98
N LEU A 146 -3.08 1.36 -6.11
CA LEU A 146 -2.16 2.49 -6.15
C LEU A 146 -2.70 3.68 -5.35
N LEU A 147 -3.98 4.03 -5.53
CA LEU A 147 -4.61 5.17 -4.88
C LEU A 147 -4.59 5.04 -3.36
N GLN A 148 -4.90 3.84 -2.86
CA GLN A 148 -4.78 3.53 -1.44
C GLN A 148 -3.35 3.73 -0.93
N SER A 149 -2.36 3.25 -1.69
CA SER A 149 -0.93 3.35 -1.33
C SER A 149 -0.43 4.80 -1.37
N CYS A 150 -0.93 5.62 -2.30
CA CYS A 150 -0.68 7.06 -2.36
C CYS A 150 -1.21 7.77 -1.11
N PHE A 151 -2.44 7.48 -0.69
CA PHE A 151 -3.01 8.06 0.52
C PHE A 151 -2.26 7.63 1.79
N ASN A 152 -1.90 6.36 1.90
CA ASN A 152 -1.03 5.88 2.98
C ASN A 152 0.30 6.66 3.02
N SER A 153 0.95 6.87 1.87
CA SER A 153 2.22 7.60 1.79
C SER A 153 2.06 9.10 2.07
N LEU A 154 0.93 9.71 1.66
CA LEU A 154 0.60 11.09 2.00
C LEU A 154 0.40 11.26 3.51
N ALA A 155 -0.15 10.26 4.20
CA ALA A 155 -0.27 10.28 5.66
C ALA A 155 1.11 10.31 6.34
N VAL A 156 2.06 9.50 5.86
CA VAL A 156 3.44 9.44 6.39
C VAL A 156 4.17 10.79 6.30
N VAL A 157 3.95 11.55 5.22
CA VAL A 157 4.55 12.88 5.06
C VAL A 157 3.72 14.01 5.65
N SER A 158 2.57 13.70 6.25
CA SER A 158 1.65 14.69 6.84
C SER A 158 1.91 14.90 8.32
N ALA A 159 1.40 16.00 8.86
CA ALA A 159 1.54 16.27 10.29
C ALA A 159 0.69 15.25 11.09
N PRO A 160 1.16 14.84 12.29
CA PRO A 160 0.30 14.19 13.28
C PRO A 160 -0.94 15.05 13.55
N SER A 161 -2.09 14.40 13.71
CA SER A 161 -3.38 15.08 13.91
C SER A 161 -3.42 15.95 15.17
N SER A 162 -2.67 15.58 16.21
CA SER A 162 -2.50 16.33 17.46
C SER A 162 -1.67 17.62 17.34
N HIS A 163 -1.02 17.88 16.20
CA HIS A 163 -0.39 19.17 15.89
C HIS A 163 -1.37 20.15 15.24
N GLN A 164 -2.56 20.33 15.83
CA GLN A 164 -3.24 21.62 15.71
C GLN A 164 -2.48 22.61 16.60
N PRO A 165 -1.83 23.66 16.06
CA PRO A 165 -1.30 24.71 16.91
C PRO A 165 -2.47 25.31 17.71
N GLU A 166 -2.34 25.34 19.03
CA GLU A 166 -3.26 26.05 19.91
C GLU A 166 -3.50 27.46 19.35
N ALA A 167 -4.76 27.78 19.07
CA ALA A 167 -5.16 28.96 18.34
C ALA A 167 -5.03 30.22 19.23
N GLU A 168 -3.93 30.95 19.08
CA GLU A 168 -3.88 32.38 19.38
C GLU A 168 -3.38 33.16 18.16
N GLY A 169 -4.30 33.68 17.34
CA GLY A 169 -4.00 34.63 16.27
C GLY A 169 -5.06 34.69 15.16
N GLU A 170 -5.71 35.84 15.01
CA GLU A 170 -6.82 36.15 14.10
C GLU A 170 -6.46 36.27 12.60
N ASP A 171 -5.29 35.84 12.16
CA ASP A 171 -4.90 35.88 10.74
C ASP A 171 -4.23 34.57 10.32
N ARG A 172 -5.02 33.57 9.89
CA ARG A 172 -4.50 32.52 9.00
C ARG A 172 -5.48 32.10 7.91
N PRO A 173 -4.96 31.78 6.70
CA PRO A 173 -5.73 31.17 5.63
C PRO A 173 -6.25 29.82 6.11
N ASP A 174 -7.46 29.46 5.68
CA ASP A 174 -8.17 28.22 5.99
C ASP A 174 -7.21 27.08 6.36
N THR A 175 -7.30 26.60 7.61
CA THR A 175 -6.53 25.46 8.12
C THR A 175 -6.61 24.31 7.12
N ASP A 176 -5.49 23.98 6.47
CA ASP A 176 -5.40 23.02 5.38
C ASP A 176 -5.76 21.62 5.92
N VAL A 177 -7.03 21.23 5.84
CA VAL A 177 -7.54 19.92 6.29
C VAL A 177 -6.79 18.78 5.57
N GLU A 178 -6.15 19.05 4.42
CA GLU A 178 -5.25 18.14 3.71
C GLU A 178 -3.86 17.95 4.36
N SER A 179 -3.63 18.50 5.55
CA SER A 179 -2.32 18.47 6.20
C SER A 179 -2.15 17.40 7.29
N THR A 180 -3.23 16.72 7.70
CA THR A 180 -3.16 15.72 8.79
C THR A 180 -3.07 14.29 8.28
N ALA A 181 -2.40 13.43 9.05
CA ALA A 181 -2.33 12.01 8.75
C ALA A 181 -3.73 11.36 8.67
N LEU A 182 -4.63 11.66 9.63
CA LEU A 182 -6.00 11.11 9.64
C LEU A 182 -6.79 11.44 8.36
N HIS A 183 -6.62 12.65 7.81
CA HIS A 183 -7.29 13.06 6.58
C HIS A 183 -7.00 12.10 5.42
N TRP A 184 -5.73 11.74 5.24
CA TRP A 184 -5.30 10.85 4.17
C TRP A 184 -5.64 9.40 4.48
N LEU A 185 -5.48 8.97 5.73
CA LEU A 185 -5.78 7.59 6.14
C LEU A 185 -7.26 7.23 6.01
N ARG A 186 -8.19 8.14 6.34
CA ARG A 186 -9.63 7.92 6.12
C ARG A 186 -9.98 7.78 4.64
N ARG A 187 -9.25 8.46 3.74
CA ARG A 187 -9.40 8.24 2.28
C ARG A 187 -8.82 6.90 1.85
N ALA A 188 -7.66 6.50 2.37
CA ALA A 188 -7.10 5.17 2.11
C ALA A 188 -8.07 4.06 2.54
N GLU A 189 -8.70 4.21 3.72
CA GLU A 189 -9.71 3.28 4.20
C GLU A 189 -10.93 3.25 3.27
N SER A 190 -11.40 4.44 2.87
CA SER A 190 -12.55 4.58 1.97
C SER A 190 -12.34 3.89 0.63
N VAL A 191 -11.13 3.96 0.06
CA VAL A 191 -10.78 3.26 -1.19
C VAL A 191 -11.08 1.77 -1.07
N PHE A 192 -10.59 1.10 -0.02
CA PHE A 192 -10.80 -0.32 0.17
C PHE A 192 -12.28 -0.66 0.40
N GLN A 193 -12.97 0.09 1.28
CA GLN A 193 -14.37 -0.16 1.60
C GLN A 193 -15.30 0.01 0.38
N ILE A 194 -15.08 1.05 -0.42
CA ILE A 194 -15.87 1.30 -1.63
C ILE A 194 -15.55 0.23 -2.66
N TYR A 195 -14.27 -0.06 -2.92
CA TYR A 195 -13.85 -1.06 -3.89
C TYR A 195 -14.44 -2.43 -3.56
N SER A 196 -14.27 -2.91 -2.33
CA SER A 196 -14.82 -4.19 -1.87
C SER A 196 -16.32 -4.27 -2.15
N ARG A 197 -17.10 -3.23 -1.85
CA ARG A 197 -18.55 -3.22 -2.10
C ARG A 197 -18.91 -3.22 -3.60
N VAL A 198 -18.20 -2.43 -4.43
CA VAL A 198 -18.40 -2.43 -5.89
C VAL A 198 -18.19 -3.83 -6.49
N PHE A 199 -17.25 -4.60 -5.93
CA PHE A 199 -16.94 -5.96 -6.36
C PHE A 199 -17.70 -7.06 -5.59
N GLY A 200 -18.68 -6.71 -4.75
CA GLY A 200 -19.57 -7.67 -4.09
C GLY A 200 -19.02 -8.27 -2.79
N GLY A 201 -18.10 -7.57 -2.12
CA GLY A 201 -17.50 -7.93 -0.85
C GLY A 201 -16.25 -8.81 -0.97
N ALA A 202 -16.13 -9.59 -2.05
CA ALA A 202 -14.98 -10.43 -2.33
C ALA A 202 -14.02 -9.74 -3.30
N ILE A 203 -12.76 -9.57 -2.88
CA ILE A 203 -11.67 -9.04 -3.73
C ILE A 203 -11.07 -10.13 -4.63
N LYS A 204 -11.19 -11.39 -4.21
CA LYS A 204 -10.63 -12.57 -4.90
C LYS A 204 -10.97 -12.61 -6.39
N GLY A 205 -9.92 -12.64 -7.23
CA GLY A 205 -10.03 -12.66 -8.71
C GLY A 205 -10.44 -11.32 -9.34
N HIS A 206 -10.57 -10.27 -8.53
CA HIS A 206 -10.91 -8.91 -8.93
C HIS A 206 -10.02 -7.89 -8.21
N ALA A 207 -8.83 -8.30 -7.78
CA ALA A 207 -7.92 -7.41 -7.07
C ALA A 207 -7.31 -6.36 -8.02
N PRO A 208 -7.07 -5.14 -7.54
CA PRO A 208 -6.51 -4.10 -8.38
C PRO A 208 -5.06 -4.41 -8.79
N GLU A 209 -4.58 -3.75 -9.84
CA GLU A 209 -3.17 -3.84 -10.22
C GLU A 209 -2.25 -3.32 -9.11
N CYS A 210 -1.09 -3.95 -8.97
CA CYS A 210 -0.07 -3.60 -7.97
C CYS A 210 1.32 -3.54 -8.62
N TRP A 211 2.25 -2.85 -7.95
CA TRP A 211 3.63 -2.72 -8.43
C TRP A 211 4.30 -4.09 -8.59
N GLU A 212 4.05 -4.98 -7.63
CA GLU A 212 4.59 -6.33 -7.55
C GLU A 212 4.16 -7.18 -8.75
N SER A 213 2.98 -6.95 -9.34
CA SER A 213 2.56 -7.72 -10.52
C SER A 213 3.46 -7.46 -11.75
N LEU A 214 4.15 -6.30 -11.81
CA LEU A 214 5.09 -5.99 -12.90
C LEU A 214 6.34 -6.86 -12.84
N GLY A 215 6.84 -7.18 -11.64
CA GLY A 215 8.06 -7.96 -11.46
C GLY A 215 7.95 -9.39 -11.99
N PHE A 216 6.73 -9.93 -12.02
CA PHE A 216 6.47 -11.29 -12.52
C PHE A 216 6.01 -11.37 -13.98
N PHE A 217 5.94 -10.23 -14.67
CA PHE A 217 5.39 -10.16 -16.03
C PHE A 217 6.15 -11.03 -17.05
N ASP A 218 7.45 -11.26 -16.87
CA ASP A 218 8.20 -12.16 -17.76
C ASP A 218 8.45 -13.56 -17.15
N SER A 219 8.30 -13.73 -15.83
CA SER A 219 8.68 -14.96 -15.14
C SER A 219 7.52 -15.94 -14.94
N LEU A 220 6.28 -15.46 -14.90
CA LEU A 220 5.10 -16.32 -14.79
C LEU A 220 4.52 -16.60 -16.17
N ASP A 221 4.30 -17.88 -16.48
CA ASP A 221 3.59 -18.28 -17.68
C ASP A 221 2.10 -17.96 -17.54
N PHE A 222 1.68 -16.81 -18.07
CA PHE A 222 0.28 -16.37 -18.11
C PHE A 222 -0.62 -17.26 -18.97
N SER A 223 -0.06 -18.15 -19.81
CA SER A 223 -0.85 -19.11 -20.56
C SER A 223 -1.28 -20.30 -19.68
N SER A 224 -0.57 -20.55 -18.59
CA SER A 224 -0.89 -21.58 -17.60
C SER A 224 -1.92 -21.07 -16.57
N PRO A 225 -2.93 -21.88 -16.19
CA PRO A 225 -3.84 -21.57 -15.09
C PRO A 225 -3.12 -21.21 -13.79
N THR A 226 -2.03 -21.92 -13.47
CA THR A 226 -1.24 -21.70 -12.26
C THR A 226 -0.57 -20.32 -12.23
N GLY A 227 -0.10 -19.82 -13.38
CA GLY A 227 0.52 -18.50 -13.48
C GLY A 227 -0.50 -17.37 -13.27
N LYS A 228 -1.70 -17.53 -13.85
CA LYS A 228 -2.82 -16.60 -13.62
C LYS A 228 -3.26 -16.58 -12.16
N ASP A 229 -3.48 -17.76 -11.58
CA ASP A 229 -3.92 -17.89 -10.18
C ASP A 229 -2.88 -17.30 -9.19
N THR A 230 -1.59 -17.42 -9.51
CA THR A 230 -0.52 -16.83 -8.70
C THR A 230 -0.51 -15.31 -8.81
N THR A 231 -0.68 -14.76 -10.02
CA THR A 231 -0.75 -13.30 -10.22
C THR A 231 -1.94 -12.68 -9.50
N GLU A 232 -3.11 -13.30 -9.58
CA GLU A 232 -4.30 -12.83 -8.88
C GLU A 232 -4.15 -12.91 -7.36
N LEU A 233 -3.50 -13.96 -6.84
CA LEU A 233 -3.18 -14.08 -5.41
C LEU A 233 -2.21 -12.98 -4.96
N ILE A 234 -1.21 -12.61 -5.78
CA ILE A 234 -0.30 -11.50 -5.49
C ILE A 234 -1.07 -10.18 -5.37
N LYS A 235 -1.91 -9.87 -6.36
CA LYS A 235 -2.72 -8.64 -6.35
C LYS A 235 -3.63 -8.57 -5.13
N GLU A 236 -4.31 -9.67 -4.82
CA GLU A 236 -5.18 -9.78 -3.64
C GLU A 236 -4.39 -9.49 -2.36
N LEU A 237 -3.26 -10.18 -2.16
CA LEU A 237 -2.43 -10.00 -0.97
C LEU A 237 -1.83 -8.59 -0.88
N MET A 238 -1.44 -7.97 -1.99
CA MET A 238 -0.91 -6.60 -1.98
C MET A 238 -1.98 -5.58 -1.61
N PHE A 239 -3.20 -5.72 -2.13
CA PHE A 239 -4.30 -4.83 -1.78
C PHE A 239 -4.71 -4.99 -0.31
N GLU A 240 -4.81 -6.23 0.18
CA GLU A 240 -5.12 -6.53 1.57
C GLU A 240 -3.99 -6.08 2.53
N THR A 241 -2.73 -6.21 2.11
CA THR A 241 -1.55 -5.72 2.84
C THR A 241 -1.57 -4.19 2.98
N SER A 242 -1.84 -3.47 1.89
CA SER A 242 -1.95 -2.01 1.91
C SER A 242 -3.09 -1.55 2.83
N TYR A 243 -4.20 -2.29 2.87
CA TYR A 243 -5.32 -1.99 3.79
C TYR A 243 -5.00 -2.29 5.24
N THR A 244 -4.36 -3.41 5.53
CA THR A 244 -3.90 -3.70 6.90
C THR A 244 -2.91 -2.62 7.37
N THR A 245 -2.05 -2.11 6.48
CA THR A 245 -1.17 -0.96 6.77
C THR A 245 -1.99 0.31 7.07
N THR A 246 -3.03 0.59 6.28
CA THR A 246 -3.95 1.71 6.55
C THR A 246 -4.56 1.62 7.95
N LEU A 247 -5.09 0.46 8.35
CA LEU A 247 -5.71 0.27 9.67
C LEU A 247 -4.69 0.42 10.80
N PHE A 248 -3.48 -0.10 10.62
CA PHE A 248 -2.40 0.06 11.58
C PHE A 248 -2.06 1.55 11.78
N MET A 249 -1.88 2.30 10.69
CA MET A 249 -1.60 3.74 10.76
C MET A 249 -2.79 4.53 11.33
N LEU A 250 -4.04 4.11 11.10
CA LEU A 250 -5.22 4.70 11.74
C LEU A 250 -5.19 4.48 13.26
N ALA A 251 -4.86 3.26 13.71
CA ALA A 251 -4.72 2.97 15.14
C ALA A 251 -3.66 3.88 15.79
N GLN A 252 -2.51 4.06 15.14
CA GLN A 252 -1.46 4.96 15.60
C GLN A 252 -1.93 6.42 15.62
N ALA A 253 -2.59 6.88 14.56
CA ALA A 253 -3.05 8.26 14.47
C ALA A 253 -4.11 8.59 15.52
N TYR A 254 -5.09 7.71 15.77
CA TYR A 254 -6.08 7.89 16.84
C TYR A 254 -5.46 7.77 18.23
N SER A 255 -4.44 6.90 18.41
CA SER A 255 -3.71 6.83 19.67
C SER A 255 -2.96 8.13 19.97
N ASN A 256 -2.40 8.79 18.96
CA ASN A 256 -1.74 10.09 19.10
C ASN A 256 -2.71 11.24 19.40
N ASP A 257 -3.99 11.07 19.06
CA ASP A 257 -5.09 12.00 19.37
C ASP A 257 -5.82 11.65 20.67
N ASP A 258 -5.30 10.71 21.46
CA ASP A 258 -5.91 10.18 22.68
C ASP A 258 -7.31 9.54 22.50
N ASP A 259 -7.75 9.27 21.27
CA ASP A 259 -8.98 8.52 20.99
C ASP A 259 -8.73 7.01 21.11
N ARG A 260 -8.71 6.54 22.36
CA ARG A 260 -8.45 5.13 22.70
C ARG A 260 -9.49 4.17 22.12
N THR A 261 -10.72 4.64 21.91
CA THR A 261 -11.81 3.78 21.43
C THR A 261 -11.60 3.42 19.96
N GLU A 262 -11.38 4.43 19.11
CA GLU A 262 -11.09 4.20 17.70
C GLU A 262 -9.72 3.53 17.52
N ALA A 263 -8.70 3.93 18.29
CA ALA A 263 -7.38 3.30 18.25
C ALA A 263 -7.46 1.78 18.52
N ALA A 264 -8.18 1.37 19.57
CA ALA A 264 -8.36 -0.03 19.91
C ALA A 264 -9.14 -0.81 18.83
N LYS A 265 -10.20 -0.20 18.28
CA LYS A 265 -10.97 -0.78 17.17
C LYS A 265 -10.09 -1.06 15.95
N TYR A 266 -9.28 -0.10 15.52
CA TYR A 266 -8.38 -0.28 14.37
C TYR A 266 -7.24 -1.26 14.68
N CYS A 267 -6.73 -1.28 15.91
CA CYS A 267 -5.76 -2.27 16.36
C CYS A 267 -6.33 -3.70 16.27
N GLN A 268 -7.54 -3.91 16.78
CA GLN A 268 -8.25 -5.19 16.69
C GLN A 268 -8.43 -5.64 15.23
N GLN A 269 -8.90 -4.74 14.36
CA GLN A 269 -9.08 -5.06 12.94
C GLN A 269 -7.76 -5.40 12.23
N THR A 270 -6.67 -4.71 12.59
CA THR A 270 -5.32 -5.00 12.08
C THR A 270 -4.90 -6.42 12.43
N LEU A 271 -5.01 -6.80 13.71
CA LEU A 271 -4.65 -8.14 14.20
C LEU A 271 -5.50 -9.24 13.55
N GLN A 272 -6.82 -9.03 13.46
CA GLN A 272 -7.72 -9.98 12.82
C GLN A 272 -7.34 -10.25 11.36
N ARG A 273 -6.99 -9.19 10.62
CA ARG A 273 -6.60 -9.31 9.21
C ARG A 273 -5.24 -9.99 9.05
N GLN A 274 -4.27 -9.67 9.90
CA GLN A 274 -2.97 -10.36 9.91
C GLN A 274 -3.15 -11.88 10.06
N LEU A 275 -4.03 -12.33 10.97
CA LEU A 275 -4.36 -13.76 11.10
C LEU A 275 -5.10 -14.33 9.89
N GLN A 276 -6.08 -13.60 9.35
CA GLN A 276 -6.89 -14.04 8.21
C GLN A 276 -6.03 -14.30 6.95
N PHE A 277 -5.04 -13.44 6.71
CA PHE A 277 -4.20 -13.51 5.51
C PHE A 277 -2.86 -14.23 5.71
N ALA A 278 -2.52 -14.66 6.93
CA ALA A 278 -1.32 -15.44 7.19
C ALA A 278 -1.25 -16.70 6.32
N GLY A 279 -2.31 -17.51 6.29
CA GLY A 279 -2.34 -18.73 5.46
C GLY A 279 -2.28 -18.47 3.95
N HIS A 280 -2.83 -17.35 3.49
CA HIS A 280 -2.75 -16.94 2.08
C HIS A 280 -1.33 -16.52 1.70
N THR A 281 -0.67 -15.80 2.61
CA THR A 281 0.74 -15.40 2.48
C THR A 281 1.65 -16.62 2.40
N GLU A 282 1.50 -17.57 3.33
CA GLU A 282 2.27 -18.82 3.29
C GLU A 282 2.01 -19.60 1.99
N ALA A 283 0.75 -19.75 1.57
CA ALA A 283 0.42 -20.43 0.32
C ALA A 283 1.07 -19.76 -0.92
N LEU A 284 1.16 -18.42 -0.95
CA LEU A 284 1.86 -17.70 -2.01
C LEU A 284 3.36 -18.00 -1.96
N LEU A 285 3.98 -17.93 -0.77
CA LEU A 285 5.39 -18.21 -0.57
C LEU A 285 5.76 -19.65 -0.96
N THR A 286 4.93 -20.63 -0.62
CA THR A 286 5.08 -22.03 -1.05
C THR A 286 5.07 -22.12 -2.58
N ARG A 287 4.09 -21.49 -3.24
CA ARG A 287 3.95 -21.52 -4.72
C ARG A 287 5.15 -20.92 -5.43
N LEU A 288 5.74 -19.89 -4.81
CA LEU A 288 6.91 -19.20 -5.32
C LEU A 288 8.22 -19.89 -4.92
N GLY A 289 8.17 -20.97 -4.12
CA GLY A 289 9.33 -21.75 -3.72
C GLY A 289 10.21 -21.09 -2.66
N VAL A 290 9.69 -20.13 -1.89
CA VAL A 290 10.46 -19.29 -0.95
C VAL A 290 10.73 -19.99 0.39
N GLU A 291 10.15 -21.16 0.63
CA GLU A 291 10.14 -21.81 1.96
C GLU A 291 11.50 -22.27 2.51
N ASN A 292 12.64 -22.07 1.83
CA ASN A 292 13.94 -22.61 2.26
C ASN A 292 15.15 -21.65 2.27
N HIS A 293 14.98 -20.32 2.12
CA HIS A 293 16.13 -19.42 2.07
C HIS A 293 16.74 -19.02 3.43
N LYS A 294 16.12 -19.37 4.57
CA LYS A 294 16.77 -19.22 5.90
C LYS A 294 17.92 -20.22 6.14
N ALA A 295 18.23 -21.13 5.20
CA ALA A 295 19.26 -22.17 5.38
C ALA A 295 20.32 -22.28 4.26
N ALA A 296 20.36 -21.37 3.29
CA ALA A 296 21.41 -21.36 2.24
C ALA A 296 22.39 -20.21 2.47
N SER A 297 23.06 -20.22 3.62
CA SER A 297 24.28 -19.45 3.85
C SER A 297 25.38 -20.41 4.28
N THR A 298 26.05 -21.01 3.28
CA THR A 298 27.42 -21.52 3.36
C THR A 298 27.92 -21.73 1.93
N ASP A 299 28.41 -20.66 1.31
CA ASP A 299 29.60 -20.58 0.47
C ASP A 299 29.47 -19.40 -0.50
N GLY A 300 30.60 -18.73 -0.71
CA GLY A 300 30.74 -17.39 -1.28
C GLY A 300 30.40 -17.23 -2.76
N ASP A 301 29.40 -17.94 -3.28
CA ASP A 301 28.85 -17.70 -4.60
C ASP A 301 27.56 -16.88 -4.46
N THR A 302 27.57 -15.68 -5.04
CA THR A 302 26.39 -14.82 -5.18
C THR A 302 25.35 -15.53 -6.06
N VAL A 303 24.47 -16.30 -5.43
CA VAL A 303 23.28 -16.83 -6.09
C VAL A 303 22.35 -15.65 -6.40
N PRO A 304 21.92 -15.44 -7.66
CA PRO A 304 20.98 -14.39 -7.98
C PRO A 304 19.68 -14.62 -7.19
N VAL A 305 19.32 -13.63 -6.36
CA VAL A 305 18.09 -13.62 -5.58
C VAL A 305 16.90 -13.85 -6.54
N PRO A 306 16.17 -14.97 -6.42
CA PRO A 306 15.06 -15.27 -7.31
C PRO A 306 13.95 -14.22 -7.17
N PRO A 307 13.15 -13.97 -8.22
CA PRO A 307 12.03 -13.04 -8.11
C PRO A 307 11.01 -13.37 -7.01
N SER A 308 11.01 -14.60 -6.51
CA SER A 308 10.15 -15.01 -5.41
C SER A 308 10.57 -14.42 -4.05
N ASP A 309 11.86 -14.17 -3.85
CA ASP A 309 12.40 -13.71 -2.56
C ASP A 309 12.14 -12.22 -2.28
N TRP A 310 11.79 -11.42 -3.28
CA TRP A 310 11.43 -10.00 -3.06
C TRP A 310 9.96 -9.80 -2.70
N LEU A 311 9.05 -10.72 -3.08
CA LEU A 311 7.68 -10.65 -2.58
C LEU A 311 7.63 -10.82 -1.06
N VAL A 312 8.63 -11.49 -0.49
CA VAL A 312 8.78 -11.68 0.95
C VAL A 312 8.83 -10.35 1.69
N SER A 313 9.53 -9.34 1.16
CA SER A 313 9.63 -8.04 1.81
C SER A 313 8.39 -7.18 1.59
N SER A 314 7.63 -7.43 0.52
CA SER A 314 6.41 -6.66 0.20
C SER A 314 5.15 -7.21 0.88
N VAL A 315 5.08 -8.51 1.18
CA VAL A 315 3.94 -9.11 1.89
C VAL A 315 4.15 -8.95 3.40
N VAL A 316 3.17 -8.39 4.11
CA VAL A 316 3.21 -8.30 5.58
C VAL A 316 3.18 -9.72 6.16
N ARG A 317 4.32 -10.16 6.67
CA ARG A 317 4.37 -11.27 7.62
C ARG A 317 4.01 -10.74 8.99
N ILE A 318 3.48 -11.62 9.84
CA ILE A 318 3.30 -11.29 11.26
C ILE A 318 4.70 -11.12 11.84
N ASP A 319 5.11 -9.88 12.12
CA ASP A 319 6.28 -9.61 12.95
C ASP A 319 5.89 -9.96 14.40
N PRO A 320 6.56 -10.93 15.06
CA PRO A 320 6.16 -11.36 16.39
C PRO A 320 6.26 -10.26 17.44
N ILE A 321 7.18 -9.30 17.27
CA ILE A 321 7.38 -8.19 18.20
C ILE A 321 6.26 -7.17 18.01
N GLU A 322 5.99 -6.76 16.77
CA GLU A 322 4.88 -5.83 16.49
C GLU A 322 3.52 -6.45 16.88
N TRP A 323 3.33 -7.74 16.60
CA TRP A 323 2.15 -8.50 17.00
C TRP A 323 1.95 -8.48 18.51
N ALA A 324 2.97 -8.88 19.27
CA ALA A 324 2.91 -8.89 20.73
C ALA A 324 2.66 -7.49 21.31
N SER A 325 3.32 -6.47 20.75
CA SER A 325 3.12 -5.07 21.15
C SER A 325 1.68 -4.62 20.91
N ASN A 326 1.15 -4.84 19.71
CA ASN A 326 -0.22 -4.45 19.35
C ASN A 326 -1.26 -5.20 20.18
N ALA A 327 -1.09 -6.52 20.36
CA ALA A 327 -1.98 -7.33 21.18
C ALA A 327 -1.93 -6.91 22.66
N SER A 328 -0.76 -6.57 23.20
CA SER A 328 -0.63 -6.05 24.56
C SER A 328 -1.38 -4.73 24.73
N THR A 329 -1.15 -3.75 23.84
CA THR A 329 -1.83 -2.44 23.88
C THR A 329 -3.35 -2.59 23.79
N LEU A 330 -3.85 -3.49 22.93
CA LEU A 330 -5.27 -3.78 22.84
C LEU A 330 -5.82 -4.42 24.13
N GLY A 331 -5.05 -5.32 24.74
CA GLY A 331 -5.36 -5.91 26.04
C GLY A 331 -5.48 -4.86 27.15
N GLU A 332 -4.56 -3.89 27.20
CA GLU A 332 -4.62 -2.78 28.16
C GLU A 332 -5.88 -1.94 28.00
N TYR A 333 -6.31 -1.67 26.76
CA TYR A 333 -7.57 -0.97 26.50
C TYR A 333 -8.77 -1.78 27.01
N TYR A 334 -8.85 -3.07 26.70
CA TYR A 334 -9.95 -3.91 27.17
C TYR A 334 -9.98 -4.01 28.70
N LEU A 335 -8.81 -4.06 29.34
CA LEU A 335 -8.70 -4.04 30.80
C LEU A 335 -9.27 -2.75 31.39
N ALA A 336 -8.91 -1.61 30.81
CA ALA A 336 -9.43 -0.31 31.23
C ALA A 336 -10.95 -0.20 31.07
N CYS A 337 -11.52 -0.86 30.06
CA CYS A 337 -12.96 -0.95 29.82
C CYS A 337 -13.67 -2.05 30.65
N GLY A 338 -12.95 -2.83 31.46
CA GLY A 338 -13.51 -3.93 32.27
C GLY A 338 -13.84 -5.21 31.49
N HIS A 339 -13.35 -5.35 30.26
CA HIS A 339 -13.52 -6.55 29.42
C HIS A 339 -12.40 -7.56 29.70
N TYR A 340 -12.47 -8.24 30.85
CA TYR A 340 -11.41 -9.12 31.32
C TYR A 340 -11.15 -10.35 30.43
N GLU A 341 -12.20 -10.92 29.82
CA GLU A 341 -12.05 -12.06 28.90
C GLU A 341 -11.26 -11.66 27.64
N ALA A 342 -11.66 -10.56 26.99
CA ALA A 342 -10.95 -10.04 25.83
C ALA A 342 -9.51 -9.61 26.16
N THR A 343 -9.28 -9.09 27.37
CA THR A 343 -7.93 -8.79 27.88
C THR A 343 -7.06 -10.06 27.92
N LEU A 344 -7.59 -11.13 28.50
CA LEU A 344 -6.88 -12.41 28.61
C LEU A 344 -6.58 -12.99 27.22
N GLU A 345 -7.54 -12.97 26.30
CA GLU A 345 -7.34 -13.43 24.92
C GLU A 345 -6.23 -12.67 24.20
N CYS A 346 -6.19 -11.34 24.34
CA CYS A 346 -5.14 -10.51 23.76
C CYS A 346 -3.76 -10.85 24.33
N LEU A 347 -3.65 -10.97 25.66
CA LEU A 347 -2.38 -11.29 26.33
C LEU A 347 -1.88 -12.71 26.01
N LEU A 348 -2.79 -13.69 25.90
CA LEU A 348 -2.43 -15.04 25.47
C LEU A 348 -1.94 -15.05 24.02
N SER A 349 -2.59 -14.28 23.15
CA SER A 349 -2.20 -14.14 21.75
C SER A 349 -0.88 -13.39 21.57
N ALA A 350 -0.53 -12.47 22.48
CA ALA A 350 0.75 -11.76 22.47
C ALA A 350 1.93 -12.66 22.87
N TRP A 351 1.67 -13.79 23.52
CA TRP A 351 2.67 -14.68 24.11
C TRP A 351 3.08 -15.84 23.18
N THR A 352 2.31 -16.08 22.12
CA THR A 352 2.55 -17.08 21.07
C THR A 352 3.34 -16.48 19.92
#